data_AF-A0AAV4M0J5-F1
#
_entry.id   AF-A0AAV4M0J5-F1
#
_cell.length_a   1.000
_cell.length_b   1.000
_cell.length_c   1.000
_cell.angle_alpha   90.00
_cell.angle_beta   90.00
_cell.angle_gamma   90.00
#
_symmetry.space_group_name_H-M   'P 1'
#
loop_
_entity.id
_entity.type
_entity.pdbx_description
1 polymer ?
#
loop_
_entity_poly.entity_id
_entity_poly.type
_entity_poly.pdbx_seq_one_letter_code
_entity_poly.pdbx_strand_id
1 'polypeptide(L)'
;MFELHVCSGRGLKESMKMFLDAYEGLPFYQGYPGIYHSGAIVLDKRGRLINGTYFSRYALEEIVDGVLFAGHQCCTIFCAFDYWLVLGDDVSYLMTVLAQNDIQMVLHACTRDQLLSSDISQIIIYDYFNVVNMLGVIDNVMFRLRRDLRGGTQLTPMGVSPVGGICKLLMYYGVSPNMCAYVGHACEIMDRALMVDGGGVNRLNKAGIAAVGEARRAVVKTKGAISDEMTPAYNR
;
A
#
# COMPACT_ATOMS: atom_id res chain seq x y z
N MET A 1 -24.77 6.13 -8.95
CA MET A 1 -24.08 4.94 -8.41
C MET A 1 -22.68 5.38 -8.04
N PHE A 2 -22.20 5.06 -6.84
CA PHE A 2 -20.83 5.40 -6.43
C PHE A 2 -19.92 4.22 -6.77
N GLU A 3 -18.76 4.49 -7.36
CA GLU A 3 -17.71 3.49 -7.60
C GLU A 3 -16.67 3.57 -6.48
N LEU A 4 -16.32 2.41 -5.90
CA LEU A 4 -15.32 2.30 -4.84
C LEU A 4 -13.97 1.94 -5.45
N HIS A 5 -12.95 2.76 -5.20
CA HIS A 5 -11.58 2.51 -5.65
C HIS A 5 -10.65 2.39 -4.44
N VAL A 6 -9.79 1.38 -4.43
CA VAL A 6 -8.76 1.23 -3.40
C VAL A 6 -7.50 1.96 -3.82
N CYS A 7 -6.91 2.69 -2.88
CA CYS A 7 -5.58 3.27 -3.00
C CYS A 7 -4.76 2.85 -1.77
N SER A 8 -3.72 2.05 -1.97
CA SER A 8 -2.98 1.43 -0.89
C SER A 8 -1.46 1.45 -1.11
N GLY A 9 -0.72 1.50 0.00
CA GLY A 9 0.71 1.20 0.02
C GLY A 9 1.03 -0.28 -0.21
N ARG A 10 0.02 -1.15 -0.10
CA ARG A 10 0.09 -2.61 -0.23
C ARG A 10 -0.08 -3.07 -1.68
N GLY A 11 0.23 -4.34 -1.92
CA GLY A 11 -0.14 -5.03 -3.16
C GLY A 11 -1.64 -5.32 -3.24
N LEU A 12 -2.09 -5.81 -4.39
CA LEU A 12 -3.50 -6.16 -4.63
C LEU A 12 -4.00 -7.22 -3.64
N LYS A 13 -3.35 -8.40 -3.62
CA LYS A 13 -3.78 -9.54 -2.80
C LYS A 13 -3.88 -9.18 -1.32
N GLU A 14 -2.88 -8.47 -0.83
CA GLU A 14 -2.80 -8.04 0.57
C GLU A 14 -3.87 -6.99 0.91
N SER A 15 -4.13 -6.06 0.00
CA SER A 15 -5.21 -5.08 0.15
C SER A 15 -6.57 -5.78 0.19
N MET A 16 -6.80 -6.75 -0.69
CA MET A 16 -8.07 -7.47 -0.76
C MET A 16 -8.32 -8.34 0.46
N LYS A 17 -7.29 -9.04 0.98
CA LYS A 17 -7.39 -9.79 2.24
C LYS A 17 -7.86 -8.86 3.37
N MET A 18 -7.20 -7.72 3.56
CA MET A 18 -7.58 -6.74 4.58
C MET A 18 -9.02 -6.24 4.41
N PHE A 19 -9.46 -6.00 3.17
CA PHE A 19 -10.84 -5.59 2.89
C PHE A 19 -11.84 -6.68 3.25
N LEU A 20 -11.55 -7.95 2.92
CA LEU A 20 -12.41 -9.08 3.24
C LEU A 20 -12.49 -9.32 4.76
N ASP A 21 -11.36 -9.20 5.46
CA ASP A 21 -11.30 -9.36 6.92
C ASP A 21 -12.03 -8.23 7.67
N ALA A 22 -11.98 -7.00 7.15
CA ALA A 22 -12.65 -5.84 7.75
C ALA A 22 -14.15 -5.77 7.45
N TYR A 23 -14.58 -6.37 6.35
CA TYR A 23 -15.95 -6.30 5.85
C TYR A 23 -16.44 -7.69 5.44
N GLU A 24 -16.91 -8.46 6.42
CA GLU A 24 -17.76 -9.62 6.15
C GLU A 24 -18.96 -9.17 5.32
N GLY A 25 -18.98 -9.49 4.01
CA GLY A 25 -20.10 -9.16 3.13
C GLY A 25 -19.92 -7.98 2.16
N LEU A 26 -18.70 -7.66 1.73
CA LEU A 26 -18.45 -6.89 0.49
C LEU A 26 -18.14 -7.82 -0.70
N PRO A 27 -19.06 -8.68 -1.19
CA PRO A 27 -18.75 -9.73 -2.16
C PRO A 27 -18.50 -9.23 -3.60
N PHE A 28 -18.57 -7.91 -3.86
CA PHE A 28 -18.60 -7.39 -5.22
C PHE A 28 -17.33 -6.67 -5.67
N TYR A 29 -16.48 -6.22 -4.75
CA TYR A 29 -15.27 -5.49 -5.13
C TYR A 29 -14.06 -6.42 -5.15
N GLN A 30 -13.41 -6.53 -6.31
CA GLN A 30 -12.29 -7.44 -6.55
C GLN A 30 -10.92 -6.74 -6.54
N GLY A 31 -10.87 -5.46 -6.15
CA GLY A 31 -9.65 -4.64 -6.24
C GLY A 31 -9.58 -3.76 -7.49
N TYR A 32 -10.61 -3.75 -8.32
CA TYR A 32 -10.57 -3.04 -9.60
C TYR A 32 -11.71 -2.03 -9.75
N PRO A 33 -11.42 -0.81 -10.26
CA PRO A 33 -10.08 -0.26 -10.47
C PRO A 33 -9.35 -0.04 -9.13
N GLY A 34 -8.02 0.01 -9.16
CA GLY A 34 -7.21 0.03 -7.94
C GLY A 34 -5.83 0.63 -8.14
N ILE A 35 -5.30 1.21 -7.06
CA ILE A 35 -4.01 1.89 -6.99
C ILE A 35 -3.20 1.22 -5.87
N TYR A 36 -2.04 0.68 -6.20
CA TYR A 36 -1.22 -0.18 -5.34
C TYR A 36 0.22 0.32 -5.26
N HIS A 37 0.95 -0.19 -4.27
CA HIS A 37 2.35 0.18 -4.01
C HIS A 37 2.53 1.70 -3.97
N SER A 38 1.66 2.38 -3.23
CA SER A 38 1.64 3.84 -3.07
C SER A 38 1.54 4.61 -4.40
N GLY A 39 0.85 4.05 -5.40
CA GLY A 39 0.64 4.69 -6.70
C GLY A 39 1.63 4.29 -7.79
N ALA A 40 2.57 3.38 -7.50
CA ALA A 40 3.45 2.82 -8.52
C ALA A 40 2.66 1.99 -9.54
N ILE A 41 1.64 1.27 -9.07
CA ILE A 41 0.80 0.43 -9.91
C ILE A 41 -0.63 0.98 -9.92
N VAL A 42 -1.20 1.18 -11.11
CA VAL A 42 -2.57 1.66 -11.32
C VAL A 42 -3.27 0.75 -12.30
N LEU A 43 -4.44 0.24 -11.93
CA LEU A 43 -5.19 -0.76 -12.67
C LEU A 43 -6.60 -0.25 -13.00
N ASP A 44 -7.07 -0.57 -14.20
CA ASP A 44 -8.43 -0.25 -14.63
C ASP A 44 -9.47 -1.22 -14.02
N LYS A 45 -10.75 -1.00 -14.35
CA LYS A 45 -11.89 -1.81 -13.86
C LYS A 45 -11.86 -3.27 -14.30
N ARG A 46 -11.05 -3.61 -15.31
CA ARG A 46 -10.84 -4.96 -15.82
C ARG A 46 -9.54 -5.57 -15.29
N GLY A 47 -8.84 -4.87 -14.39
CA GLY A 47 -7.54 -5.28 -13.86
C GLY A 47 -6.37 -5.07 -14.83
N ARG A 48 -6.54 -4.29 -15.91
CA ARG A 48 -5.46 -4.00 -16.85
C ARG A 48 -4.58 -2.88 -16.31
N LEU A 49 -3.27 -3.00 -16.54
CA LEU A 49 -2.29 -1.99 -16.14
C LEU A 49 -2.50 -0.69 -16.92
N ILE A 50 -2.88 0.37 -16.21
CA ILE A 50 -2.91 1.76 -16.72
C ILE A 50 -1.52 2.37 -16.58
N ASN A 51 -0.86 2.15 -15.44
CA ASN A 51 0.48 2.64 -15.17
C ASN A 51 1.25 1.67 -14.27
N GLY A 52 2.47 1.32 -14.69
CA GLY A 52 3.49 0.72 -13.84
C GLY A 52 4.68 1.67 -13.74
N THR A 53 5.17 1.89 -12.52
CA THR A 53 6.40 2.66 -12.27
C THR A 53 7.33 1.81 -11.42
N TYR A 54 8.53 1.58 -11.94
CA TYR A 54 9.51 0.64 -11.39
C TYR A 54 10.83 1.36 -11.13
N PHE A 55 11.67 0.78 -10.27
CA PHE A 55 13.02 1.28 -10.08
C PHE A 55 13.80 1.15 -11.40
N SER A 56 14.60 2.17 -11.73
CA SER A 56 15.54 2.02 -12.84
C SER A 56 16.55 0.93 -12.49
N ARG A 57 17.11 0.27 -13.51
CA ARG A 57 18.13 -0.77 -13.30
C ARG A 57 19.29 -0.25 -12.44
N TYR A 58 19.77 0.96 -12.74
CA TYR A 58 20.83 1.62 -11.97
C TYR A 58 20.43 1.81 -10.50
N ALA A 59 19.26 2.39 -10.24
CA ALA A 59 18.80 2.60 -8.86
C ALA A 59 18.62 1.29 -8.09
N LEU A 60 18.07 0.26 -8.76
CA LEU A 60 17.88 -1.04 -8.14
C LEU A 60 19.21 -1.74 -7.86
N GLU A 61 20.19 -1.61 -8.75
CA GLU A 61 21.54 -2.14 -8.57
C GLU A 61 22.23 -1.53 -7.35
N GLU A 62 22.24 -0.20 -7.24
CA GLU A 62 22.81 0.50 -6.09
C GLU A 62 22.09 0.13 -4.77
N ILE A 63 20.77 0.00 -4.79
CA ILE A 63 20.00 -0.43 -3.60
C ILE A 63 20.34 -1.86 -3.21
N VAL A 64 20.44 -2.77 -4.18
CA VAL A 64 20.80 -4.18 -3.92
C VAL A 64 22.20 -4.26 -3.35
N ASP A 65 23.16 -3.54 -3.92
CA ASP A 65 24.53 -3.50 -3.41
C ASP A 65 24.59 -2.90 -2.00
N GLY A 66 23.81 -1.85 -1.72
CA GLY A 66 23.68 -1.29 -0.37
C GLY A 66 23.08 -2.27 0.64
N VAL A 67 22.06 -3.04 0.25
CA VAL A 67 21.47 -4.09 1.09
C VAL A 67 22.46 -5.21 1.40
N LEU A 68 23.24 -5.65 0.39
CA LEU A 68 24.26 -6.68 0.56
C LEU A 68 25.41 -6.18 1.45
N PHE A 69 25.91 -4.97 1.21
CA PHE A 69 27.00 -4.35 1.96
C PHE A 69 26.64 -4.18 3.44
N ALA A 70 25.41 -3.75 3.73
CA ALA A 70 24.94 -3.53 5.09
C ALA A 70 24.46 -4.81 5.80
N GLY A 71 24.35 -5.95 5.10
CA GLY A 71 23.87 -7.20 5.68
C GLY A 71 22.36 -7.21 5.97
N HIS A 72 21.56 -6.50 5.19
CA HIS A 72 20.12 -6.32 5.43
C HIS A 72 19.22 -7.25 4.61
N GLN A 73 19.78 -8.30 4.01
CA GLN A 73 19.01 -9.24 3.18
C GLN A 73 17.86 -9.86 3.98
N CYS A 74 18.12 -10.24 5.23
CA CYS A 74 17.15 -10.89 6.12
C CYS A 74 16.04 -9.96 6.64
N CYS A 75 16.06 -8.67 6.32
CA CYS A 75 15.04 -7.70 6.71
C CYS A 75 14.50 -6.87 5.54
N THR A 76 14.87 -7.21 4.30
CA THR A 76 14.47 -6.47 3.09
C THR A 76 13.62 -7.33 2.16
N ILE A 77 12.48 -6.78 1.72
CA ILE A 77 11.58 -7.38 0.75
C ILE A 77 11.54 -6.48 -0.50
N PHE A 78 11.69 -7.07 -1.67
CA PHE A 78 11.53 -6.41 -2.96
C PHE A 78 10.18 -6.80 -3.57
N CYS A 79 9.32 -5.82 -3.80
CA CYS A 79 7.95 -6.04 -4.25
C CYS A 79 7.85 -5.83 -5.77
N ALA A 80 7.70 -6.93 -6.50
CA ALA A 80 7.06 -6.93 -7.81
C ALA A 80 5.53 -6.87 -7.62
N PHE A 81 4.77 -6.63 -8.69
CA PHE A 81 3.31 -6.44 -8.56
C PHE A 81 2.59 -7.59 -7.85
N ASP A 82 2.91 -8.84 -8.21
CA ASP A 82 2.23 -10.04 -7.71
C ASP A 82 3.07 -10.92 -6.76
N TYR A 83 4.34 -10.58 -6.58
CA TYR A 83 5.33 -11.41 -5.89
C TYR A 83 6.24 -10.59 -4.99
N TRP A 84 6.59 -11.17 -3.85
CA TRP A 84 7.55 -10.61 -2.91
C TRP A 84 8.84 -11.41 -3.00
N LEU A 85 9.92 -10.72 -3.35
CA LEU A 85 11.24 -11.28 -3.58
C LEU A 85 12.14 -10.94 -2.40
N VAL A 86 13.04 -11.85 -2.06
CA VAL A 86 14.05 -11.69 -1.00
C VAL A 86 15.39 -12.19 -1.52
N LEU A 87 16.48 -11.54 -1.09
CA LEU A 87 17.83 -11.95 -1.46
C LEU A 87 18.32 -13.02 -0.49
N GLY A 88 18.65 -14.21 -1.01
CA GLY A 88 19.11 -15.34 -0.20
C GLY A 88 17.97 -16.12 0.47
N ASP A 89 18.37 -17.13 1.25
CA ASP A 89 17.46 -18.17 1.75
C ASP A 89 16.99 -17.96 3.19
N ASP A 90 17.67 -17.11 3.97
CA ASP A 90 17.26 -16.83 5.35
C ASP A 90 16.18 -15.76 5.41
N VAL A 91 14.94 -16.23 5.58
CA VAL A 91 13.73 -15.40 5.71
C VAL A 91 13.15 -15.42 7.12
N SER A 92 13.85 -16.00 8.09
CA SER A 92 13.30 -16.27 9.44
C SER A 92 12.83 -15.00 10.16
N TYR A 93 13.63 -13.94 10.09
CA TYR A 93 13.29 -12.62 10.63
C TYR A 93 12.04 -12.03 9.96
N LEU A 94 12.03 -11.98 8.63
CA LEU A 94 10.88 -11.49 7.86
C LEU A 94 9.62 -12.27 8.20
N MET A 95 9.67 -13.61 8.22
CA MET A 95 8.51 -14.44 8.55
C MET A 95 7.94 -14.13 9.95
N THR A 96 8.82 -13.84 10.92
CA THR A 96 8.41 -13.41 12.26
C THR A 96 7.68 -12.07 12.21
N VAL A 97 8.25 -11.09 11.52
CA VAL A 97 7.65 -9.74 11.40
C VAL A 97 6.32 -9.79 10.63
N LEU A 98 6.24 -10.57 9.56
CA LEU A 98 5.02 -10.75 8.78
C LEU A 98 3.92 -11.41 9.60
N ALA A 99 4.25 -12.46 10.37
CA ALA A 99 3.31 -13.12 11.27
C ALA A 99 2.77 -12.17 12.36
N GLN A 100 3.63 -11.34 12.95
CA GLN A 100 3.23 -10.34 13.96
C GLN A 100 2.27 -9.28 13.40
N ASN A 101 2.31 -9.03 12.09
CA ASN A 101 1.46 -8.05 11.40
C ASN A 101 0.29 -8.69 10.64
N ASP A 102 0.04 -9.99 10.86
CA ASP A 102 -0.99 -10.79 10.17
C ASP A 102 -0.89 -10.72 8.63
N ILE A 103 0.34 -10.65 8.12
CA ILE A 103 0.62 -10.64 6.69
C ILE A 103 0.91 -12.07 6.23
N GLN A 104 -0.02 -12.63 5.46
CA GLN A 104 0.12 -13.96 4.87
C GLN A 104 0.59 -13.83 3.42
N MET A 105 1.89 -13.60 3.22
CA MET A 105 2.52 -13.55 1.91
C MET A 105 3.61 -14.61 1.75
N VAL A 106 3.74 -15.09 0.51
CA VAL A 106 4.79 -16.03 0.13
C VAL A 106 6.01 -15.21 -0.29
N LEU A 107 7.12 -15.43 0.40
CA LEU A 107 8.42 -14.86 0.05
C LEU A 107 9.12 -15.79 -0.93
N HIS A 108 9.61 -15.23 -2.03
CA HIS A 108 10.33 -15.95 -3.06
C HIS A 108 11.81 -15.59 -2.98
N ALA A 109 12.64 -16.54 -2.54
CA ALA A 109 14.09 -16.39 -2.60
C ALA A 109 14.53 -16.19 -4.06
N CYS A 110 15.44 -15.26 -4.27
CA CYS A 110 15.96 -14.94 -5.60
C CYS A 110 17.46 -14.60 -5.53
N THR A 111 18.10 -14.75 -6.69
CA THR A 111 19.47 -14.29 -6.94
C THR A 111 19.48 -12.79 -7.27
N ARG A 112 20.65 -12.16 -7.15
CA ARG A 112 20.86 -10.77 -7.59
C ARG A 112 20.39 -10.55 -9.04
N ASP A 113 20.76 -11.42 -9.96
CA ASP A 113 20.43 -11.25 -11.38
C ASP A 113 18.92 -11.35 -11.66
N GLN A 114 18.24 -12.27 -10.98
CA GLN A 114 16.78 -12.38 -11.04
C GLN A 114 16.11 -11.11 -10.50
N LEU A 115 16.64 -10.55 -9.41
CA LEU A 115 16.12 -9.34 -8.83
C LEU A 115 16.32 -8.13 -9.76
N LEU A 116 17.51 -7.97 -10.34
CA LEU A 116 17.83 -6.87 -11.26
C LEU A 116 17.10 -6.95 -12.61
N SER A 117 16.55 -8.12 -12.95
CA SER A 117 15.69 -8.32 -14.13
C SER A 117 14.20 -8.23 -13.82
N SER A 118 13.82 -7.98 -12.57
CA SER A 118 12.44 -7.90 -12.13
C SER A 118 11.90 -6.47 -12.12
N ASP A 119 10.61 -6.32 -12.39
CA ASP A 119 9.87 -5.06 -12.32
C ASP A 119 9.54 -4.69 -10.86
N ILE A 120 10.56 -4.26 -10.11
CA ILE A 120 10.43 -3.86 -8.71
C ILE A 120 9.78 -2.47 -8.61
N SER A 121 8.63 -2.41 -7.95
CA SER A 121 7.84 -1.17 -7.79
C SER A 121 7.86 -0.61 -6.38
N GLN A 122 8.28 -1.42 -5.41
CA GLN A 122 8.42 -1.04 -4.01
C GLN A 122 9.47 -1.92 -3.35
N ILE A 123 10.16 -1.38 -2.35
CA ILE A 123 11.06 -2.14 -1.47
C ILE A 123 10.63 -1.85 -0.02
N ILE A 124 10.54 -2.87 0.81
CA ILE A 124 10.12 -2.76 2.21
C ILE A 124 11.24 -3.26 3.10
N ILE A 125 11.64 -2.46 4.08
CA ILE A 125 12.72 -2.78 5.02
C ILE A 125 12.16 -2.79 6.43
N TYR A 126 12.22 -3.94 7.09
CA TYR A 126 11.67 -4.19 8.41
C TYR A 126 12.72 -4.07 9.54
N ASP A 127 13.67 -3.14 9.44
CA ASP A 127 14.57 -2.81 10.54
C ASP A 127 15.06 -1.35 10.42
N TYR A 128 14.39 -0.44 11.13
CA TYR A 128 14.64 0.99 10.99
C TYR A 128 16.03 1.43 11.45
N PHE A 129 16.59 0.81 12.48
CA PHE A 129 17.94 1.17 12.96
C PHE A 129 18.98 0.88 11.88
N ASN A 130 18.75 -0.19 11.13
CA ASN A 130 19.59 -0.61 10.02
C ASN A 130 19.30 0.19 8.73
N VAL A 131 18.07 0.67 8.49
CA VAL A 131 17.76 1.55 7.35
C VAL A 131 18.73 2.74 7.25
N VAL A 132 19.14 3.36 8.36
CA VAL A 132 20.06 4.51 8.34
C VAL A 132 21.41 4.17 7.73
N ASN A 133 21.96 2.99 8.05
CA ASN A 133 23.23 2.53 7.48
C ASN A 133 23.10 2.33 5.97
N MET A 134 21.97 1.77 5.52
CA MET A 134 21.71 1.56 4.10
C MET A 134 21.52 2.88 3.35
N LEU A 135 20.74 3.82 3.91
CA LEU A 135 20.51 5.14 3.33
C LEU A 135 21.81 5.94 3.14
N GLY A 136 22.79 5.79 4.04
CA GLY A 136 24.10 6.41 3.90
C GLY A 136 24.93 5.83 2.75
N VAL A 137 24.65 4.59 2.33
CA VAL A 137 25.36 3.90 1.23
C VAL A 137 24.73 4.22 -0.13
N ILE A 138 23.43 4.53 -0.17
CA ILE A 138 22.67 4.80 -1.41
C ILE A 138 22.34 6.29 -1.61
N ASP A 139 23.20 7.18 -1.10
CA ASP A 139 22.99 8.64 -1.06
C ASP A 139 22.77 9.32 -2.43
N ASN A 140 23.26 8.68 -3.51
CA ASN A 140 23.11 9.14 -4.89
C ASN A 140 21.91 8.51 -5.62
N VAL A 141 21.14 7.66 -4.96
CA VAL A 141 19.94 7.04 -5.54
C VAL A 141 18.71 7.86 -5.18
N MET A 142 17.97 8.28 -6.20
CA MET A 142 16.73 9.00 -5.98
C MET A 142 15.58 8.02 -5.76
N PHE A 143 14.97 8.08 -4.58
CA PHE A 143 13.77 7.32 -4.21
C PHE A 143 12.91 8.12 -3.22
N ARG A 144 11.65 7.72 -3.08
CA ARG A 144 10.77 8.23 -2.03
C ARG A 144 10.71 7.25 -0.88
N LEU A 145 11.08 7.74 0.31
CA LEU A 145 11.01 7.02 1.57
C LEU A 145 9.68 7.30 2.29
N ARG A 146 9.01 6.26 2.77
CA ARG A 146 7.80 6.37 3.61
C ARG A 146 7.83 5.35 4.73
N ARG A 147 7.36 5.74 5.91
CA ARG A 147 7.18 4.79 7.01
C ARG A 147 5.79 4.18 6.95
N ASP A 148 5.73 2.86 6.99
CA ASP A 148 4.50 2.09 7.18
C ASP A 148 4.12 2.11 8.67
N LEU A 149 2.82 2.13 8.96
CA LEU A 149 2.28 2.01 10.32
C LEU A 149 2.67 0.68 10.98
N ARG A 150 3.04 -0.32 10.18
CA ARG A 150 3.52 -1.65 10.60
C ARG A 150 5.02 -1.70 10.93
N GLY A 151 5.68 -0.56 11.01
CA GLY A 151 7.10 -0.46 11.35
C GLY A 151 8.07 -0.64 10.19
N GLY A 152 7.60 -1.11 9.03
CA GLY A 152 8.39 -1.18 7.81
C GLY A 152 8.69 0.20 7.22
N THR A 153 9.84 0.32 6.56
CA THR A 153 10.20 1.49 5.76
C THR A 153 10.07 1.13 4.28
N GLN A 154 9.22 1.86 3.57
CA GLN A 154 8.92 1.65 2.16
C GLN A 154 9.73 2.61 1.30
N LEU A 155 10.45 2.07 0.33
CA LEU A 155 11.09 2.82 -0.74
C LEU A 155 10.24 2.61 -2.00
N THR A 156 10.00 3.70 -2.72
CA THR A 156 9.34 3.68 -4.03
C THR A 156 10.15 4.50 -5.03
N PRO A 157 10.04 4.22 -6.34
CA PRO A 157 10.69 5.02 -7.36
C PRO A 157 10.29 6.50 -7.25
N MET A 158 11.17 7.41 -7.70
CA MET A 158 10.83 8.83 -7.75
C MET A 158 9.57 9.10 -8.57
N GLY A 159 8.81 10.12 -8.15
CA GLY A 159 7.56 10.50 -8.80
C GLY A 159 6.37 9.61 -8.46
N VAL A 160 6.55 8.55 -7.67
CA VAL A 160 5.45 7.70 -7.17
C VAL A 160 4.81 8.32 -5.94
N SER A 161 3.51 8.62 -6.00
CA SER A 161 2.68 8.93 -4.82
C SER A 161 1.26 8.40 -4.97
N PRO A 162 0.52 8.20 -3.86
CA PRO A 162 -0.90 7.88 -3.89
C PRO A 162 -1.69 8.88 -4.73
N VAL A 163 -1.42 10.16 -4.53
CA VAL A 163 -2.02 11.28 -5.28
C VAL A 163 -1.71 11.17 -6.78
N GLY A 164 -0.46 10.88 -7.16
CA GLY A 164 -0.08 10.66 -8.55
C GLY A 164 -0.80 9.47 -9.18
N GLY A 165 -0.95 8.36 -8.44
CA GLY A 165 -1.72 7.19 -8.87
C GLY A 165 -3.20 7.50 -9.09
N ILE A 166 -3.81 8.26 -8.17
CA ILE A 166 -5.20 8.75 -8.28
C ILE A 166 -5.34 9.62 -9.53
N CYS A 167 -4.46 10.60 -9.74
CA CYS A 167 -4.50 11.45 -10.93
C CYS A 167 -4.49 10.63 -12.22
N LYS A 168 -3.59 9.66 -12.33
CA LYS A 168 -3.49 8.78 -13.50
C LYS A 168 -4.78 8.01 -13.75
N LEU A 169 -5.40 7.48 -12.70
CA LEU A 169 -6.67 6.76 -12.80
C LEU A 169 -7.83 7.67 -13.24
N LEU A 170 -7.93 8.86 -12.65
CA LEU A 170 -8.98 9.83 -13.00
C LEU A 170 -8.84 10.36 -14.43
N MET A 171 -7.60 10.66 -14.84
CA MET A 171 -7.28 11.04 -16.22
C MET A 171 -7.67 9.94 -17.21
N TYR A 172 -7.39 8.67 -16.89
CA TYR A 172 -7.76 7.53 -17.74
C TYR A 172 -9.29 7.45 -17.98
N TYR A 173 -10.10 7.78 -16.98
CA TYR A 173 -11.56 7.78 -17.09
C TYR A 173 -12.17 9.13 -17.48
N GLY A 174 -11.38 10.19 -17.64
CA GLY A 174 -11.89 11.53 -17.90
C GLY A 174 -12.74 12.11 -16.75
N VAL A 175 -12.48 11.68 -15.51
CA VAL A 175 -13.23 12.09 -14.32
C VAL A 175 -12.54 13.27 -13.63
N SER A 176 -13.29 14.30 -13.28
CA SER A 176 -12.76 15.44 -12.51
C SER A 176 -12.54 15.04 -11.04
N PRO A 177 -11.41 15.42 -10.41
CA PRO A 177 -11.17 15.19 -8.98
C PRO A 177 -12.27 15.74 -8.06
N ASN A 178 -13.02 16.75 -8.50
CA ASN A 178 -14.14 17.36 -7.76
C ASN A 178 -15.38 16.47 -7.70
N MET A 179 -15.42 15.39 -8.50
CA MET A 179 -16.48 14.38 -8.48
C MET A 179 -16.17 13.22 -7.52
N CYS A 180 -15.03 13.27 -6.83
CA CYS A 180 -14.55 12.18 -5.99
C CYS A 180 -14.57 12.56 -4.50
N ALA A 181 -14.81 11.55 -3.65
CA ALA A 181 -14.58 11.63 -2.22
C ALA A 181 -13.37 10.77 -1.85
N TYR A 182 -12.53 11.27 -0.95
CA TYR A 182 -11.29 10.59 -0.52
C TYR A 182 -11.35 10.36 0.99
N VAL A 183 -11.03 9.13 1.41
CA VAL A 183 -10.98 8.71 2.81
C VAL A 183 -9.66 7.98 3.03
N GLY A 184 -8.95 8.33 4.10
CA GLY A 184 -7.64 7.76 4.43
C GLY A 184 -6.91 8.59 5.48
N HIS A 185 -5.70 8.15 5.84
CA HIS A 185 -4.90 8.87 6.83
C HIS A 185 -4.28 10.14 6.26
N ALA A 186 -4.15 11.18 7.09
CA ALA A 186 -3.63 12.47 6.67
C ALA A 186 -2.25 12.36 6.00
N CYS A 187 -1.35 11.54 6.53
CA CYS A 187 -0.02 11.31 5.96
C CYS A 187 -0.02 10.58 4.60
N GLU A 188 -1.14 9.96 4.20
CA GLU A 188 -1.30 9.30 2.91
C GLU A 188 -1.97 10.22 1.88
N ILE A 189 -2.72 11.21 2.35
CA ILE A 189 -3.48 12.18 1.54
C ILE A 189 -2.74 13.53 1.43
N MET A 190 -1.66 13.74 2.19
CA MET A 190 -0.95 15.03 2.33
C MET A 190 -0.21 15.54 1.08
N ASP A 191 -0.06 14.75 0.01
CA ASP A 191 0.43 15.21 -1.30
C ASP A 191 -0.60 16.08 -2.08
N ARG A 192 -1.69 16.50 -1.43
CA ARG A 192 -2.86 17.17 -2.01
C ARG A 192 -2.60 18.56 -2.58
N ALA A 193 -1.52 19.24 -2.18
CA ALA A 193 -1.21 20.59 -2.65
C ALA A 193 -1.10 20.64 -4.19
N LEU A 194 -0.77 19.53 -4.84
CA LEU A 194 -0.67 19.40 -6.29
C LEU A 194 -2.01 19.17 -7.02
N MET A 195 -3.10 18.85 -6.31
CA MET A 195 -4.41 18.59 -6.92
C MET A 195 -5.32 19.82 -7.02
N VAL A 196 -4.97 20.94 -6.39
CA VAL A 196 -5.89 22.07 -6.13
C VAL A 196 -5.40 23.40 -6.73
N ASP A 197 -4.39 23.40 -7.60
CA ASP A 197 -3.94 24.63 -8.28
C ASP A 197 -4.90 25.00 -9.42
N GLY A 198 -6.04 25.52 -9.00
CA GLY A 198 -7.21 25.86 -9.80
C GLY A 198 -8.31 26.45 -8.92
N GLY A 199 -7.95 27.28 -7.94
CA GLY A 199 -8.87 28.18 -7.25
C GLY A 199 -9.63 27.59 -6.05
N GLY A 200 -9.23 28.05 -4.86
CA GLY A 200 -10.11 28.10 -3.68
C GLY A 200 -9.96 26.92 -2.73
N VAL A 201 -9.42 27.22 -1.53
CA VAL A 201 -9.49 26.37 -0.34
C VAL A 201 -10.95 26.15 0.04
N ASN A 202 -11.58 25.14 -0.54
CA ASN A 202 -12.86 24.65 -0.08
C ASN A 202 -12.65 23.41 0.78
N ARG A 203 -12.80 23.66 2.08
CA ARG A 203 -13.34 22.78 3.12
C ARG A 203 -13.54 21.34 2.64
N LEU A 204 -12.86 20.41 3.32
CA LEU A 204 -13.36 19.05 3.54
C LEU A 204 -14.89 19.12 3.58
N ASN A 205 -15.54 18.63 2.52
CA ASN A 205 -16.99 18.65 2.44
C ASN A 205 -17.46 17.97 3.74
N LYS A 206 -18.19 18.69 4.60
CA LYS A 206 -18.69 18.16 5.87
C LYS A 206 -19.38 16.80 5.67
N ALA A 207 -19.90 16.55 4.46
CA ALA A 207 -20.44 15.28 4.00
C ALA A 207 -19.45 14.09 4.06
N GLY A 208 -18.16 14.25 3.72
CA GLY A 208 -17.19 13.14 3.74
C GLY A 208 -16.81 12.71 5.15
N ILE A 209 -16.60 13.69 6.05
CA ILE A 209 -16.35 13.43 7.47
C ILE A 209 -17.61 12.89 8.16
N ALA A 210 -18.79 13.42 7.82
CA ALA A 210 -20.07 12.90 8.30
C ALA A 210 -20.33 11.46 7.83
N ALA A 211 -20.05 11.14 6.57
CA ALA A 211 -20.20 9.79 6.02
C ALA A 211 -19.25 8.77 6.69
N VAL A 212 -18.02 9.16 7.02
CA VAL A 212 -17.10 8.30 7.82
C VAL A 212 -17.60 8.15 9.25
N GLY A 213 -18.14 9.21 9.85
CA GLY A 213 -18.74 9.18 11.18
C GLY A 213 -20.05 8.38 11.26
N GLU A 214 -20.82 8.31 10.17
CA GLU A 214 -22.02 7.48 10.04
C GLU A 214 -21.68 6.03 9.72
N ALA A 215 -20.71 5.76 8.84
CA ALA A 215 -20.21 4.41 8.57
C ALA A 215 -19.60 3.78 9.84
N ARG A 216 -18.81 4.53 10.62
CA ARG A 216 -18.32 4.08 11.94
C ARG A 216 -19.47 3.79 12.91
N ARG A 217 -20.52 4.62 12.95
CA ARG A 217 -21.67 4.42 13.83
C ARG A 217 -22.57 3.25 13.39
N ALA A 218 -22.68 3.01 12.10
CA ALA A 218 -23.38 1.86 11.53
C ALA A 218 -22.67 0.57 11.94
N VAL A 219 -21.33 0.48 11.75
CA VAL A 219 -20.52 -0.69 12.11
C VAL A 219 -20.53 -0.99 13.62
N VAL A 220 -20.51 0.05 14.47
CA VAL A 220 -20.63 -0.13 15.94
C VAL A 220 -22.02 -0.61 16.34
N LYS A 221 -23.09 -0.14 15.67
CA LYS A 221 -24.46 -0.63 15.92
C LYS A 221 -24.66 -2.07 15.48
N THR A 222 -24.06 -2.52 14.36
CA THR A 222 -24.15 -3.93 13.94
C THR A 222 -23.40 -4.86 14.90
N LYS A 223 -22.24 -4.45 15.43
CA LYS A 223 -21.53 -5.23 16.46
C LYS A 223 -22.29 -5.31 17.78
N GLY A 224 -22.99 -4.24 18.19
CA GLY A 224 -23.86 -4.26 19.38
C GLY A 224 -25.13 -5.11 19.20
N ALA A 225 -25.72 -5.12 18.00
CA ALA A 225 -26.90 -5.94 17.71
C ALA A 225 -26.57 -7.44 17.65
N ILE A 226 -25.38 -7.82 17.16
CA ILE A 226 -24.94 -9.21 17.10
C ILE A 226 -24.54 -9.73 18.50
N SER A 227 -24.06 -8.87 19.41
CA SER A 227 -23.74 -9.29 20.79
C SER A 227 -24.98 -9.48 21.68
N ASP A 228 -26.11 -8.87 21.34
CA ASP A 228 -27.34 -8.94 22.14
C ASP A 228 -28.26 -10.13 21.76
N GLU A 229 -28.02 -10.82 20.63
CA GLU A 229 -28.81 -11.99 20.19
C GLU A 229 -28.17 -13.37 20.47
N MET A 230 -26.99 -13.42 21.11
CA MET A 230 -26.37 -14.69 21.51
C MET A 230 -26.00 -14.71 23.00
N THR A 231 -27.00 -14.72 23.87
CA THR A 231 -26.86 -15.27 25.22
C THR A 231 -27.49 -16.66 25.26
N PRO A 232 -26.72 -17.76 25.40
CA PRO A 232 -27.31 -19.06 25.69
C PRO A 232 -27.88 -19.02 27.11
N ALA A 233 -29.17 -19.33 27.23
CA ALA A 233 -29.79 -19.63 28.51
C ALA A 233 -29.13 -20.90 29.10
N TYR A 234 -28.13 -20.71 29.94
CA TYR A 234 -27.67 -21.71 30.89
C TYR A 234 -28.12 -21.26 32.27
N ASN A 235 -29.20 -21.87 32.77
CA ASN A 235 -29.38 -22.05 34.20
C ASN A 235 -30.18 -23.34 34.44
N ARG A 236 -29.68 -24.05 35.46
CA ARG A 236 -30.22 -25.18 36.23
C ARG A 236 -31.71 -25.50 36.05
#